data_AF-A0A455VN61-F1
#
_entry.id   AF-A0A455VN61-F1
#
_cell.length_a   1.000
_cell.length_b   1.000
_cell.length_c   1.000
_cell.angle_alpha   90.00
_cell.angle_beta   90.00
_cell.angle_gamma   90.00
#
_symmetry.space_group_name_H-M   'P 1'
#
loop_
_entity.id
_entity.type
_entity.pdbx_description
1 polymer ?
#
loop_
_entity_poly.entity_id
_entity_poly.type
_entity_poly.pdbx_seq_one_letter_code
_entity_poly.pdbx_strand_id
1 'polypeptide(L)'
;MKMLNRKNTLSVLAVVLGGLMAAQQANAAISLDRTRVIVNGGEKSVSLNISNENKNLPYLAQGWIEDAQGNKVSSPMTVLPPVQRVEAGAKSQVKVQTSPAMSALPQDRESLFYFNLREIPPRSNKPNTLQIALQTRIKLFYRPAAIALDKTQAATGDWVEKVTLTRNGDKYVLNNPTPYFLTIVEGRTSEKGSPVSLQPVMVAPKDKGTIEASAAALGTSPVLTYVNDYGGRPKIQFTCSGANCTAKLLKNQ
;
A
#
# COMPACT_ATOMS: atom_id res chain seq x y z
N MET A 1 -2.15 44.39 -42.83
CA MET A 1 -1.83 43.82 -41.50
C MET A 1 -2.90 44.31 -40.52
N LYS A 2 -4.00 43.55 -40.34
CA LYS A 2 -5.13 43.97 -39.48
C LYS A 2 -4.76 43.68 -38.01
N MET A 3 -4.69 44.73 -37.19
CA MET A 3 -4.50 44.62 -35.75
C MET A 3 -5.70 43.90 -35.13
N LEU A 4 -5.48 42.69 -34.60
CA LEU A 4 -6.48 41.97 -33.82
C LEU A 4 -6.67 42.69 -32.48
N ASN A 5 -7.92 43.01 -32.15
CA ASN A 5 -8.31 43.77 -30.97
C ASN A 5 -7.90 43.03 -29.67
N ARG A 6 -6.93 43.60 -28.94
CA ARG A 6 -6.23 42.99 -27.78
C ARG A 6 -7.16 42.57 -26.63
N LYS A 7 -8.38 43.10 -26.57
CA LYS A 7 -9.41 42.70 -25.59
C LYS A 7 -10.07 41.35 -25.91
N ASN A 8 -10.20 41.00 -27.19
CA ASN A 8 -10.80 39.72 -27.59
C ASN A 8 -9.81 38.55 -27.46
N THR A 9 -8.50 38.80 -27.59
CA THR A 9 -7.48 37.76 -27.43
C THR A 9 -7.30 37.34 -25.97
N LEU A 10 -7.45 38.25 -25.01
CA LEU A 10 -7.42 37.93 -23.57
C LEU A 10 -8.63 37.09 -23.13
N SER A 11 -9.82 37.36 -23.65
CA SER A 11 -11.04 36.59 -23.34
C SER A 11 -10.99 35.17 -23.91
N VAL A 12 -10.45 35.00 -25.12
CA VAL A 12 -10.29 33.67 -25.74
C VAL A 12 -9.25 32.84 -24.99
N LEU A 13 -8.15 33.44 -24.52
CA LEU A 13 -7.13 32.73 -23.75
C LEU A 13 -7.67 32.26 -22.39
N ALA A 14 -8.52 33.05 -21.72
CA ALA A 14 -9.15 32.67 -20.45
C ALA A 14 -10.13 31.49 -20.60
N VAL A 15 -10.88 31.42 -21.70
CA VAL A 15 -11.82 30.31 -21.99
C VAL A 15 -11.05 29.02 -22.30
N VAL A 16 -9.94 29.10 -23.06
CA VAL A 16 -9.09 27.94 -23.36
C VAL A 16 -8.37 27.43 -22.09
N LEU A 17 -7.92 28.32 -21.21
CA LEU A 17 -7.27 27.93 -19.95
C LEU A 17 -8.26 27.33 -18.94
N GLY A 18 -9.52 27.76 -18.94
CA GLY A 18 -10.59 27.18 -18.11
C GLY A 18 -10.99 25.76 -18.53
N GLY A 19 -10.94 25.45 -19.84
CA GLY A 19 -11.27 24.11 -20.36
C GLY A 19 -10.23 23.03 -20.01
N LEU A 20 -8.97 23.41 -19.81
CA LEU A 20 -7.87 22.49 -19.47
C LEU A 20 -7.89 22.03 -18.00
N MET A 21 -8.67 22.66 -17.12
CA MET A 21 -8.77 22.28 -15.71
C MET A 21 -9.93 21.32 -15.39
N ALA A 22 -10.76 20.96 -16.38
CA ALA A 22 -11.75 19.90 -16.25
C ALA A 22 -11.11 18.51 -16.49
N ALA A 23 -10.03 18.20 -15.78
CA ALA A 23 -9.55 16.82 -15.70
C ALA A 23 -10.63 16.01 -14.97
N GLN A 24 -11.29 15.09 -15.69
CA GLN A 24 -12.23 14.16 -15.07
C GLN A 24 -11.46 13.34 -14.03
N GLN A 25 -11.72 13.61 -12.75
CA GLN A 25 -11.25 12.76 -11.67
C GLN A 25 -11.91 11.40 -11.83
N ALA A 26 -11.13 10.40 -12.22
CA ALA A 26 -11.55 9.02 -12.19
C ALA A 26 -11.65 8.60 -10.72
N ASN A 27 -12.83 8.76 -10.13
CA ASN A 27 -13.13 8.29 -8.79
C ASN A 27 -13.50 6.80 -8.86
N ALA A 28 -12.80 5.96 -8.10
CA ALA A 28 -13.24 4.59 -7.88
C ALA A 28 -14.64 4.59 -7.31
N ALA A 29 -15.53 3.74 -7.83
CA ALA A 29 -16.86 3.64 -7.27
C ALA A 29 -16.78 2.88 -5.95
N ILE A 30 -16.11 1.73 -5.89
CA ILE A 30 -15.90 1.00 -4.63
C ILE A 30 -14.52 1.35 -4.04
N SER A 31 -14.53 2.02 -2.88
CA SER A 31 -13.34 2.33 -2.08
C SER A 31 -13.18 1.37 -0.89
N LEU A 32 -11.95 1.23 -0.39
CA LEU A 32 -11.58 0.39 0.74
C LEU A 32 -10.94 1.25 1.84
N ASP A 33 -11.21 0.93 3.11
CA ASP A 33 -10.81 1.76 4.26
C ASP A 33 -9.31 1.73 4.61
N ARG A 34 -8.52 0.88 3.96
CA ARG A 34 -7.08 0.71 4.24
C ARG A 34 -6.31 0.17 3.04
N THR A 35 -4.99 0.36 3.07
CA THR A 35 -4.05 -0.05 2.00
C THR A 35 -3.34 -1.37 2.28
N ARG A 36 -3.57 -1.98 3.44
CA ARG A 36 -3.07 -3.30 3.84
C ARG A 36 -3.89 -3.88 4.97
N VAL A 37 -3.85 -5.20 5.14
CA VAL A 37 -4.60 -5.92 6.16
C VAL A 37 -3.63 -6.72 7.02
N ILE A 38 -3.81 -6.67 8.34
CA ILE A 38 -3.14 -7.57 9.28
C ILE A 38 -4.22 -8.49 9.85
N VAL A 39 -4.01 -9.80 9.76
CA VAL A 39 -4.82 -10.84 10.39
C VAL A 39 -4.01 -11.42 11.54
N ASN A 40 -4.35 -11.07 12.78
CA ASN A 40 -3.63 -11.59 13.95
C ASN A 40 -4.03 -13.03 14.26
N GLY A 41 -3.07 -13.83 14.69
CA GLY A 41 -3.30 -15.19 15.17
C GLY A 41 -4.24 -15.18 16.36
N GLY A 42 -5.21 -16.11 16.36
CA GLY A 42 -6.28 -16.17 17.35
C GLY A 42 -7.55 -15.41 16.95
N GLU A 43 -7.47 -14.47 16.00
CA GLU A 43 -8.66 -13.83 15.45
C GLU A 43 -9.36 -14.73 14.42
N LYS A 44 -10.67 -14.93 14.59
CA LYS A 44 -11.50 -15.72 13.66
C LYS A 44 -11.81 -14.97 12.37
N SER A 45 -11.73 -13.65 12.40
CA SER A 45 -11.99 -12.82 11.23
C SER A 45 -11.49 -11.39 11.41
N VAL A 46 -11.16 -10.73 10.30
CA VAL A 46 -10.93 -9.29 10.22
C VAL A 46 -11.96 -8.65 9.30
N SER A 47 -12.52 -7.53 9.72
CA SER A 47 -13.49 -6.75 8.95
C SER A 47 -12.83 -5.58 8.21
N LEU A 48 -13.19 -5.41 6.94
CA LEU A 48 -12.76 -4.34 6.06
C LEU A 48 -13.98 -3.55 5.60
N ASN A 49 -13.97 -2.23 5.81
CA ASN A 49 -15.08 -1.40 5.36
C ASN A 49 -14.89 -0.99 3.91
N ILE A 50 -15.97 -1.06 3.15
CA ILE A 50 -16.03 -0.63 1.76
C ILE A 50 -17.10 0.45 1.61
N SER A 51 -16.93 1.34 0.65
CA SER A 51 -17.87 2.44 0.39
C SER A 51 -18.08 2.60 -1.10
N ASN A 52 -19.33 2.77 -1.53
CA ASN A 52 -19.65 3.18 -2.88
C ASN A 52 -19.62 4.71 -2.95
N GLU A 53 -18.54 5.26 -3.50
CA GLU A 53 -18.37 6.70 -3.71
C GLU A 53 -19.22 7.22 -4.87
N ASN A 54 -19.75 6.35 -5.74
CA ASN A 54 -20.72 6.75 -6.75
C ASN A 54 -22.06 7.05 -6.09
N LYS A 55 -22.52 8.32 -6.18
CA LYS A 55 -23.77 8.79 -5.56
C LYS A 55 -25.02 8.52 -6.38
N ASN A 56 -24.87 7.99 -7.60
CA ASN A 56 -25.98 7.82 -8.55
C ASN A 56 -26.26 6.36 -8.91
N LEU A 57 -25.24 5.51 -8.88
CA LEU A 57 -25.32 4.14 -9.40
C LEU A 57 -24.90 3.11 -8.35
N PRO A 58 -25.61 1.96 -8.30
CA PRO A 58 -25.23 0.82 -7.48
C PRO A 58 -24.11 0.03 -8.16
N TYR A 59 -23.23 -0.58 -7.37
CA TYR A 59 -22.11 -1.40 -7.85
C TYR A 59 -22.09 -2.74 -7.13
N LEU A 60 -21.56 -3.79 -7.77
CA LEU A 60 -21.16 -4.98 -7.03
C LEU A 60 -19.71 -4.85 -6.58
N ALA A 61 -19.40 -5.32 -5.39
CA ALA A 61 -18.06 -5.48 -4.86
C ALA A 61 -17.76 -6.98 -4.75
N GLN A 62 -16.74 -7.45 -5.46
CA GLN A 62 -16.26 -8.83 -5.43
C GLN A 62 -14.93 -8.93 -4.70
N GLY A 63 -14.84 -9.78 -3.68
CA GLY A 63 -13.64 -9.96 -2.87
C GLY A 63 -13.07 -11.38 -2.95
N TRP A 64 -11.74 -11.51 -2.95
CA TRP A 64 -11.04 -12.81 -2.84
C TRP A 64 -9.62 -12.67 -2.25
N ILE A 65 -9.04 -13.80 -1.86
CA ILE A 65 -7.64 -13.89 -1.40
C ILE A 65 -6.77 -14.52 -2.49
N GLU A 66 -5.54 -14.05 -2.60
CA GLU A 66 -4.45 -14.71 -3.33
C GLU A 66 -3.30 -15.07 -2.40
N ASP A 67 -2.58 -16.14 -2.72
CA ASP A 67 -1.30 -16.46 -2.09
C ASP A 67 -0.18 -15.48 -2.50
N ALA A 68 1.02 -15.66 -1.96
CA ALA A 68 2.18 -14.81 -2.27
C ALA A 68 2.58 -14.85 -3.76
N GLN A 69 2.24 -15.92 -4.48
CA GLN A 69 2.51 -16.12 -5.91
C GLN A 69 1.41 -15.49 -6.79
N GLY A 70 0.32 -15.01 -6.21
CA GLY A 70 -0.80 -14.42 -6.91
C GLY A 70 -1.87 -15.41 -7.37
N ASN A 71 -1.81 -16.66 -6.93
CA ASN A 71 -2.87 -17.63 -7.21
C ASN A 71 -4.06 -17.37 -6.29
N LYS A 72 -5.26 -17.36 -6.86
CA LYS A 72 -6.49 -17.26 -6.07
C LYS A 72 -6.66 -18.49 -5.19
N VAL A 73 -6.85 -18.28 -3.89
CA VAL A 73 -7.01 -19.34 -2.88
C VAL A 73 -8.27 -19.14 -2.05
N SER A 74 -8.79 -20.24 -1.50
CA SER A 74 -9.95 -20.26 -0.59
C SER A 74 -9.62 -20.79 0.82
N SER A 75 -8.36 -21.16 1.05
CA SER A 75 -7.81 -21.65 2.31
C SER A 75 -6.37 -21.13 2.45
N PRO A 76 -5.89 -20.78 3.66
CA PRO A 76 -6.56 -20.90 4.95
C PRO A 76 -7.51 -19.74 5.31
N MET A 77 -7.68 -18.78 4.39
CA MET A 77 -8.57 -17.63 4.56
C MET A 77 -9.55 -17.51 3.40
N THR A 78 -10.74 -16.99 3.68
CA THR A 78 -11.75 -16.70 2.66
C THR A 78 -12.42 -15.35 2.89
N VAL A 79 -12.96 -14.78 1.82
CA VAL A 79 -13.66 -13.49 1.86
C VAL A 79 -15.17 -13.70 1.86
N LEU A 80 -15.86 -13.13 2.85
CA LEU A 80 -17.31 -13.17 2.95
C LEU A 80 -17.94 -11.77 3.08
N PRO A 81 -19.03 -11.49 2.34
CA PRO A 81 -19.50 -12.25 1.19
C PRO A 81 -18.50 -12.14 0.01
N PRO A 82 -18.39 -13.16 -0.87
CA PRO A 82 -17.48 -13.10 -2.01
C PRO A 82 -17.93 -12.07 -3.07
N VAL A 83 -19.24 -11.78 -3.15
CA VAL A 83 -19.82 -10.71 -3.96
C VAL A 83 -20.97 -10.09 -3.18
N GLN A 84 -21.07 -8.77 -3.19
CA GLN A 84 -22.22 -8.04 -2.63
C GLN A 84 -22.57 -6.82 -3.46
N ARG A 85 -23.84 -6.44 -3.43
CA ARG A 85 -24.32 -5.19 -4.01
C ARG A 85 -24.20 -4.07 -2.99
N VAL A 86 -23.64 -2.94 -3.42
CA VAL A 86 -23.50 -1.73 -2.62
C VAL A 86 -24.27 -0.61 -3.34
N GLU A 87 -25.32 -0.12 -2.69
CA GLU A 87 -26.16 0.95 -3.24
C GLU A 87 -25.37 2.26 -3.39
N ALA A 88 -25.92 3.19 -4.16
CA ALA A 88 -25.30 4.47 -4.43
C ALA A 88 -25.02 5.23 -3.11
N GLY A 89 -23.78 5.67 -2.92
CA GLY A 89 -23.35 6.37 -1.70
C GLY A 89 -23.27 5.52 -0.43
N ALA A 90 -23.62 4.23 -0.49
CA ALA A 90 -23.73 3.36 0.68
C ALA A 90 -22.37 2.82 1.13
N LYS A 91 -22.29 2.50 2.44
CA LYS A 91 -21.17 1.79 3.03
C LYS A 91 -21.55 0.33 3.28
N SER A 92 -20.59 -0.57 3.17
CA SER A 92 -20.75 -1.97 3.55
C SER A 92 -19.45 -2.51 4.17
N GLN A 93 -19.45 -3.80 4.50
CA GLN A 93 -18.30 -4.48 5.07
C GLN A 93 -18.06 -5.81 4.36
N VAL A 94 -16.78 -6.15 4.24
CA VAL A 94 -16.28 -7.45 3.81
C VAL A 94 -15.48 -8.06 4.96
N LYS A 95 -15.63 -9.35 5.22
CA LYS A 95 -14.89 -10.07 6.26
C LYS A 95 -13.90 -11.03 5.63
N VAL A 96 -12.65 -10.98 6.08
CA VAL A 96 -11.69 -12.05 5.87
C VAL A 96 -11.84 -13.02 7.04
N GLN A 97 -12.36 -14.22 6.78
CA GLN A 97 -12.50 -15.27 7.78
C GLN A 97 -11.31 -16.22 7.73
N THR A 98 -10.84 -16.63 8.90
CA THR A 98 -9.78 -17.62 9.06
C THR A 98 -10.37 -19.02 9.28
N SER A 99 -9.64 -20.04 8.86
CA SER A 99 -9.98 -21.45 9.10
C SER A 99 -8.96 -22.11 10.02
N PRO A 100 -9.23 -23.32 10.57
CA PRO A 100 -8.24 -24.06 11.34
C PRO A 100 -6.92 -24.35 10.60
N ALA A 101 -6.93 -24.32 9.26
CA ALA A 101 -5.75 -24.50 8.42
C ALA A 101 -4.70 -23.38 8.59
N MET A 102 -5.02 -22.28 9.27
CA MET A 102 -4.01 -21.26 9.64
C MET A 102 -2.87 -21.83 10.48
N SER A 103 -3.11 -22.91 11.23
CA SER A 103 -2.10 -23.62 12.02
C SER A 103 -0.97 -24.23 11.20
N ALA A 104 -1.18 -24.46 9.90
CA ALA A 104 -0.16 -24.96 8.98
C ALA A 104 0.81 -23.88 8.47
N LEU A 105 0.49 -22.60 8.67
CA LEU A 105 1.40 -21.50 8.33
C LEU A 105 2.54 -21.40 9.35
N PRO A 106 3.69 -20.81 8.97
CA PRO A 106 4.74 -20.48 9.92
C PRO A 106 4.20 -19.69 11.12
N GLN A 107 4.50 -20.15 12.33
CA GLN A 107 4.02 -19.52 13.58
C GLN A 107 5.08 -18.59 14.21
N ASP A 108 6.27 -18.50 13.63
CA ASP A 108 7.41 -17.71 14.10
C ASP A 108 7.68 -16.43 13.30
N ARG A 109 6.88 -16.18 12.25
CA ARG A 109 7.01 -15.06 11.29
C ARG A 109 5.70 -14.81 10.55
N GLU A 110 5.58 -13.63 9.96
CA GLU A 110 4.44 -13.31 9.10
C GLU A 110 4.39 -14.17 7.84
N SER A 111 3.17 -14.40 7.34
CA SER A 111 2.90 -14.97 6.02
C SER A 111 2.20 -13.96 5.13
N LEU A 112 2.60 -13.90 3.86
CA LEU A 112 2.07 -12.95 2.87
C LEU A 112 0.94 -13.57 2.04
N PHE A 113 -0.13 -12.80 1.91
CA PHE A 113 -1.24 -13.00 1.00
C PHE A 113 -1.60 -11.65 0.36
N TYR A 114 -2.54 -11.67 -0.57
CA TYR A 114 -3.16 -10.45 -1.10
C TYR A 114 -4.67 -10.51 -0.97
N PHE A 115 -5.26 -9.42 -0.48
CA PHE A 115 -6.69 -9.19 -0.56
C PHE A 115 -7.00 -8.41 -1.83
N ASN A 116 -7.96 -8.91 -2.59
CA ASN A 116 -8.43 -8.29 -3.81
C ASN A 116 -9.88 -7.85 -3.64
N LEU A 117 -10.19 -6.65 -4.14
CA LEU A 117 -11.53 -6.10 -4.23
C LEU A 117 -11.74 -5.53 -5.63
N ARG A 118 -12.65 -6.13 -6.39
CA ARG A 118 -13.01 -5.68 -7.74
C ARG A 118 -14.42 -5.14 -7.74
N GLU A 119 -14.58 -3.93 -8.27
CA GLU A 119 -15.91 -3.38 -8.53
C GLU A 119 -16.48 -3.95 -9.83
N ILE A 120 -17.79 -4.15 -9.89
CA ILE A 120 -18.51 -4.52 -11.11
C ILE A 120 -19.57 -3.43 -11.33
N PRO A 121 -19.33 -2.53 -12.29
CA PRO A 121 -20.27 -1.45 -12.57
C PRO A 121 -21.56 -2.00 -13.22
N PRO A 122 -22.68 -1.27 -13.11
CA PRO A 122 -23.92 -1.66 -13.78
C PRO A 122 -23.74 -1.57 -15.29
N ARG A 123 -24.34 -2.49 -16.05
CA ARG A 123 -24.22 -2.52 -17.51
C ARG A 123 -24.68 -1.21 -18.14
N SER A 124 -23.86 -0.65 -19.04
CA SER A 124 -24.25 0.52 -19.84
C SER A 124 -25.33 0.15 -20.87
N ASN A 125 -26.35 1.00 -20.98
CA ASN A 125 -27.39 0.88 -22.02
C ASN A 125 -27.05 1.68 -23.28
N LYS A 126 -25.89 2.35 -23.33
CA LYS A 126 -25.46 3.16 -24.47
C LYS A 126 -24.64 2.31 -25.46
N PRO A 127 -24.94 2.38 -26.76
CA PRO A 127 -24.10 1.72 -27.78
C PRO A 127 -22.70 2.33 -27.77
N ASN A 128 -21.70 1.52 -28.17
CA ASN A 128 -20.30 1.94 -28.34
C ASN A 128 -19.69 2.58 -27.08
N THR A 129 -19.86 1.95 -25.92
CA THR A 129 -19.29 2.43 -24.66
C THR A 129 -18.13 1.56 -24.17
N LEU A 130 -17.04 2.21 -23.76
CA LEU A 130 -15.97 1.60 -22.98
C LEU A 130 -16.33 1.73 -21.50
N GLN A 131 -16.34 0.60 -20.79
CA GLN A 131 -16.63 0.56 -19.36
C GLN A 131 -15.41 0.08 -18.59
N ILE A 132 -14.97 0.90 -17.63
CA ILE A 132 -13.82 0.63 -16.78
C ILE A 132 -14.31 0.09 -15.44
N ALA A 133 -13.66 -0.97 -14.95
CA ALA A 133 -13.89 -1.54 -13.63
C ALA A 133 -12.56 -1.58 -12.88
N LEU A 134 -12.49 -0.95 -11.72
CA LEU A 134 -11.29 -0.92 -10.91
C LEU A 134 -11.15 -2.17 -10.02
N GLN A 135 -9.92 -2.63 -9.87
CA GLN A 135 -9.55 -3.69 -8.94
C GLN A 135 -8.46 -3.16 -8.01
N THR A 136 -8.75 -3.18 -6.71
CA THR A 136 -7.79 -2.88 -5.64
C THR A 136 -7.18 -4.19 -5.17
N ARG A 137 -5.84 -4.26 -5.19
CA ARG A 137 -5.07 -5.40 -4.67
C ARG A 137 -4.15 -4.88 -3.57
N ILE A 138 -4.36 -5.31 -2.34
CA ILE A 138 -3.56 -4.89 -1.17
C ILE A 138 -2.92 -6.09 -0.49
N LYS A 139 -1.80 -5.83 0.18
CA LYS A 139 -1.10 -6.86 0.94
C LYS A 139 -1.92 -7.24 2.17
N LEU A 140 -2.04 -8.55 2.40
CA LEU A 140 -2.62 -9.12 3.61
C LEU A 140 -1.53 -9.92 4.32
N PHE A 141 -1.23 -9.55 5.55
CA PHE A 141 -0.24 -10.24 6.38
C PHE A 141 -0.96 -11.04 7.44
N TYR A 142 -0.73 -12.34 7.46
CA TYR A 142 -1.05 -13.14 8.63
C TYR A 142 0.10 -12.99 9.63
N ARG A 143 -0.23 -12.56 10.85
CA ARG A 143 0.72 -12.37 11.95
C ARG A 143 0.38 -13.37 13.08
N PRO A 144 1.15 -14.45 13.25
CA PRO A 144 0.92 -15.43 14.31
C PRO A 144 0.82 -14.81 15.70
N ALA A 145 0.08 -15.48 16.61
CA ALA A 145 -0.14 -14.99 17.97
C ALA A 145 1.17 -14.80 18.76
N ALA A 146 2.17 -15.65 18.50
CA ALA A 146 3.48 -15.60 19.15
C ALA A 146 4.29 -14.31 18.83
N ILE A 147 3.92 -13.61 17.76
CA ILE A 147 4.56 -12.35 17.32
C ILE A 147 3.54 -11.22 17.16
N ALA A 148 2.36 -11.35 17.77
CA ALA A 148 1.35 -10.30 17.70
C ALA A 148 1.88 -9.02 18.35
N LEU A 149 1.65 -7.89 17.68
CA LEU A 149 1.91 -6.56 18.22
C LEU A 149 0.59 -6.04 18.80
N ASP A 150 0.64 -5.51 20.02
CA ASP A 150 -0.46 -4.70 20.51
C ASP A 150 -0.57 -3.37 19.72
N LYS A 151 -1.67 -2.63 19.92
CA LYS A 151 -1.91 -1.37 19.20
C LYS A 151 -0.81 -0.33 19.44
N THR A 152 -0.25 -0.29 20.64
CA THR A 152 0.81 0.65 21.01
C THR A 152 2.10 0.27 20.29
N GLN A 153 2.50 -0.99 20.34
CA GLN A 153 3.70 -1.50 19.67
C GLN A 153 3.63 -1.34 18.15
N ALA A 154 2.46 -1.61 17.56
CA ALA A 154 2.22 -1.41 16.13
C ALA A 154 2.30 0.08 15.74
N ALA A 155 1.84 0.98 16.61
CA ALA A 155 1.90 2.42 16.40
C ALA A 155 3.31 3.01 16.60
N THR A 156 4.04 2.57 17.63
CA THR A 156 5.40 3.08 17.89
C THR A 156 6.40 2.56 16.88
N GLY A 157 6.24 1.32 16.41
CA GLY A 157 7.07 0.75 15.35
C GLY A 157 8.52 0.46 15.75
N ASP A 158 8.85 0.43 17.06
CA ASP A 158 10.22 0.27 17.56
C ASP A 158 10.88 -1.06 17.10
N TRP A 159 10.08 -2.04 16.69
CA TRP A 159 10.56 -3.31 16.14
C TRP A 159 11.46 -3.13 14.91
N VAL A 160 11.30 -2.04 14.16
CA VAL A 160 12.04 -1.76 12.93
C VAL A 160 13.49 -1.32 13.20
N GLU A 161 13.82 -0.91 14.42
CA GLU A 161 15.19 -0.51 14.79
C GLU A 161 16.17 -1.68 14.80
N LYS A 162 15.67 -2.92 14.79
CA LYS A 162 16.49 -4.14 14.66
C LYS A 162 17.04 -4.34 13.25
N VAL A 163 16.53 -3.62 12.26
CA VAL A 163 16.92 -3.73 10.86
C VAL A 163 18.27 -3.06 10.65
N THR A 164 19.09 -3.63 9.77
CA THR A 164 20.41 -3.06 9.44
C THR A 164 20.55 -2.86 7.94
N LEU A 165 21.44 -1.94 7.54
CA LEU A 165 21.92 -1.83 6.17
C LEU A 165 23.37 -2.29 6.12
N THR A 166 23.74 -2.99 5.06
CA THR A 166 25.13 -3.28 4.74
C THR A 166 25.43 -2.78 3.34
N ARG A 167 26.46 -1.94 3.19
CA ARG A 167 26.95 -1.49 1.90
C ARG A 167 27.64 -2.66 1.19
N ASN A 168 27.21 -2.95 -0.02
CA ASN A 168 27.80 -3.95 -0.91
C ASN A 168 28.04 -3.30 -2.28
N GLY A 169 29.29 -2.87 -2.52
CA GLY A 169 29.62 -2.05 -3.69
C GLY A 169 28.86 -0.72 -3.71
N ASP A 170 28.19 -0.44 -4.83
CA ASP A 170 27.34 0.75 -4.98
C ASP A 170 25.87 0.52 -4.61
N LYS A 171 25.55 -0.53 -3.83
CA LYS A 171 24.20 -0.75 -3.32
C LYS A 171 24.20 -0.95 -1.81
N TYR A 172 23.04 -0.71 -1.21
CA TYR A 172 22.77 -1.11 0.17
C TYR A 172 21.92 -2.38 0.19
N VAL A 173 22.28 -3.32 1.06
CA VAL A 173 21.51 -4.52 1.37
C VAL A 173 20.82 -4.30 2.72
N LEU A 174 19.49 -4.29 2.73
CA LEU A 174 18.66 -4.26 3.93
C LEU A 174 18.57 -5.66 4.51
N ASN A 175 19.02 -5.81 5.75
CA ASN A 175 18.90 -7.04 6.52
C ASN A 175 17.73 -6.90 7.49
N ASN A 176 16.69 -7.70 7.30
CA ASN A 176 15.49 -7.73 8.13
C ASN A 176 15.51 -8.95 9.05
N PRO A 177 16.09 -8.87 10.26
CA PRO A 177 16.07 -9.98 11.21
C PRO A 177 14.71 -10.15 11.90
N THR A 178 13.76 -9.26 11.64
CA THR A 178 12.46 -9.22 12.34
C THR A 178 11.51 -10.29 11.78
N PRO A 179 10.49 -10.69 12.54
CA PRO A 179 9.50 -11.64 12.06
C PRO A 179 8.42 -11.01 11.15
N TYR A 180 8.59 -9.75 10.73
CA TYR A 180 7.60 -8.98 9.95
C TYR A 180 8.09 -8.65 8.55
N PHE A 181 7.17 -8.50 7.59
CA PHE A 181 7.49 -7.97 6.27
C PHE A 181 7.71 -6.46 6.32
N LEU A 182 8.82 -6.00 5.76
CA LEU A 182 9.16 -4.58 5.72
C LEU A 182 9.09 -4.05 4.28
N THR A 183 8.22 -3.08 4.01
CA THR A 183 8.11 -2.45 2.69
C THR A 183 8.75 -1.07 2.69
N ILE A 184 9.86 -0.92 1.96
CA ILE A 184 10.55 0.34 1.72
C ILE A 184 9.99 0.98 0.45
N VAL A 185 9.66 2.27 0.52
CA VAL A 185 9.02 3.01 -0.58
C VAL A 185 9.77 4.27 -0.99
N GLU A 186 10.65 4.78 -0.13
CA GLU A 186 11.47 5.95 -0.44
C GLU A 186 12.81 5.87 0.30
N GLY A 187 13.80 6.61 -0.19
CA GLY A 187 15.14 6.73 0.33
C GLY A 187 15.65 8.14 0.09
N ARG A 188 16.36 8.70 1.06
CA ARG A 188 16.86 10.08 1.08
C ARG A 188 18.27 10.10 1.66
N THR A 189 19.04 11.14 1.33
CA THR A 189 20.39 11.35 1.87
C THR A 189 20.43 11.80 3.33
N SER A 190 19.32 12.36 3.81
CA SER A 190 19.09 12.78 5.19
C SER A 190 17.59 12.97 5.43
N GLU A 191 17.18 13.28 6.67
CA GLU A 191 15.77 13.47 7.00
C GLU A 191 15.09 14.59 6.19
N LYS A 192 15.85 15.64 5.85
CA LYS A 192 15.39 16.79 5.04
C LYS A 192 15.96 16.80 3.61
N GLY A 193 16.82 15.86 3.24
CA GLY A 193 17.45 15.78 1.92
C GLY A 193 16.48 15.40 0.81
N SER A 194 16.84 15.57 -0.46
CA SER A 194 15.94 15.21 -1.57
C SER A 194 15.70 13.69 -1.65
N PRO A 195 14.51 13.25 -2.10
CA PRO A 195 14.27 11.85 -2.40
C PRO A 195 15.19 11.38 -3.54
N VAL A 196 15.72 10.17 -3.37
CA VAL A 196 16.46 9.44 -4.39
C VAL A 196 15.47 8.58 -5.16
N SER A 197 15.71 8.35 -6.44
CA SER A 197 14.93 7.38 -7.21
C SER A 197 15.26 5.97 -6.72
N LEU A 198 14.25 5.25 -6.23
CA LEU A 198 14.34 3.83 -5.91
C LEU A 198 13.07 3.11 -6.34
N GLN A 199 13.22 1.83 -6.62
CA GLN A 199 12.07 0.93 -6.74
C GLN A 199 11.63 0.48 -5.33
N PRO A 200 10.33 0.56 -5.01
CA PRO A 200 9.82 0.00 -3.76
C PRO A 200 10.16 -1.48 -3.62
N VAL A 201 10.65 -1.87 -2.46
CA VAL A 201 11.05 -3.26 -2.17
C VAL A 201 10.38 -3.73 -0.89
N MET A 202 9.91 -4.97 -0.90
CA MET A 202 9.40 -5.63 0.29
C MET A 202 10.35 -6.74 0.69
N VAL A 203 10.92 -6.63 1.89
CA VAL A 203 11.85 -7.60 2.45
C VAL A 203 11.10 -8.54 3.38
N ALA A 204 11.24 -9.84 3.14
CA ALA A 204 10.59 -10.88 3.91
C ALA A 204 11.14 -10.96 5.35
N PRO A 205 10.39 -11.58 6.28
CA PRO A 205 10.89 -11.87 7.62
C PRO A 205 12.16 -12.71 7.60
N LYS A 206 13.15 -12.34 8.43
CA LYS A 206 14.43 -13.05 8.56
C LYS A 206 15.19 -13.20 7.24
N ASP A 207 15.06 -12.20 6.37
CA ASP A 207 15.63 -12.19 5.03
C ASP A 207 16.35 -10.87 4.71
N LYS A 208 17.01 -10.81 3.55
CA LYS A 208 17.72 -9.64 3.04
C LYS A 208 17.12 -9.17 1.73
N GLY A 209 17.11 -7.86 1.51
CA GLY A 209 16.67 -7.25 0.26
C GLY A 209 17.61 -6.16 -0.21
N THR A 210 17.87 -6.10 -1.50
CA THR A 210 18.70 -5.05 -2.09
C THR A 210 17.86 -3.79 -2.28
N ILE A 211 18.41 -2.64 -1.85
CA ILE A 211 17.86 -1.33 -2.21
C ILE A 211 18.36 -1.00 -3.61
N GLU A 212 17.44 -0.96 -4.57
CA GLU A 212 17.73 -0.66 -5.98
C GLU A 212 17.90 0.86 -6.19
N ALA A 213 18.91 1.42 -5.53
CA ALA A 213 19.40 2.78 -5.67
C ALA A 213 20.91 2.82 -5.40
N SER A 214 21.60 3.78 -6.01
CA SER A 214 23.04 3.98 -5.79
C SER A 214 23.31 4.33 -4.33
N ALA A 215 24.25 3.63 -3.70
CA ALA A 215 24.71 3.92 -2.35
C ALA A 215 25.33 5.32 -2.27
N ALA A 216 26.01 5.77 -3.33
CA ALA A 216 26.51 7.13 -3.42
C ALA A 216 25.37 8.16 -3.42
N ALA A 217 24.28 7.90 -4.15
CA ALA A 217 23.10 8.78 -4.17
C ALA A 217 22.37 8.85 -2.83
N LEU A 218 22.41 7.78 -2.04
CA LEU A 218 21.83 7.70 -0.68
C LEU A 218 22.75 8.27 0.41
N GLY A 219 24.03 8.51 0.11
CA GLY A 219 24.99 9.09 1.04
C GLY A 219 25.41 8.16 2.19
N THR A 220 26.05 8.75 3.20
CA THR A 220 26.63 8.03 4.37
C THR A 220 25.68 7.88 5.56
N SER A 221 24.55 8.58 5.55
CA SER A 221 23.50 8.50 6.58
C SER A 221 22.12 8.33 5.92
N PRO A 222 21.88 7.24 5.18
CA PRO A 222 20.65 7.06 4.44
C PRO A 222 19.43 7.08 5.34
N VAL A 223 18.35 7.69 4.86
CA VAL A 223 17.04 7.67 5.51
C VAL A 223 16.08 6.94 4.60
N LEU A 224 15.52 5.83 5.08
CA LEU A 224 14.53 5.04 4.33
C LEU A 224 13.13 5.25 4.90
N THR A 225 12.16 5.44 4.03
CA THR A 225 10.75 5.52 4.39
C THR A 225 10.12 4.15 4.18
N TYR A 226 9.47 3.63 5.21
CA TYR A 226 8.73 2.37 5.14
C TYR A 226 7.24 2.58 5.32
N VAL A 227 6.43 1.61 4.90
CA VAL A 227 4.99 1.62 5.17
C VAL A 227 4.72 0.83 6.43
N ASN A 228 4.09 1.45 7.45
CA ASN A 228 3.68 0.77 8.68
C ASN A 228 2.33 0.04 8.52
N ASP A 229 1.84 -0.60 9.58
CA ASP A 229 0.58 -1.37 9.58
C ASP A 229 -0.66 -0.53 9.22
N TYR A 230 -0.62 0.77 9.50
CA TYR A 230 -1.70 1.73 9.25
C TYR A 230 -1.59 2.42 7.88
N GLY A 231 -0.61 2.05 7.05
CA GLY A 231 -0.36 2.72 5.77
C GLY A 231 0.38 4.06 5.89
N GLY A 232 0.78 4.45 7.10
CA GLY A 232 1.64 5.60 7.36
C GLY A 232 3.05 5.37 6.83
N ARG A 233 3.80 6.48 6.68
CA ARG A 233 5.13 6.51 6.06
C ARG A 233 6.21 7.06 7.02
N PRO A 234 6.45 6.40 8.16
CA PRO A 234 7.56 6.76 9.06
C PRO A 234 8.92 6.54 8.39
N LYS A 235 9.93 7.23 8.92
CA LYS A 235 11.30 7.23 8.40
C LYS A 235 12.24 6.52 9.37
N ILE A 236 13.18 5.77 8.83
CA ILE A 236 14.25 5.10 9.56
C ILE A 236 15.55 5.78 9.13
N GLN A 237 16.27 6.39 10.07
CA GLN A 237 17.61 6.89 9.81
C GLN A 237 18.63 5.79 10.07
N PHE A 238 19.57 5.62 9.16
CA PHE A 238 20.69 4.71 9.32
C PHE A 238 21.98 5.49 9.58
N THR A 239 22.75 5.04 10.55
CA THR A 239 24.09 5.56 10.84
C THR A 239 25.11 4.47 10.52
N CYS A 240 26.02 4.76 9.60
CA CYS A 240 26.99 3.78 9.09
C CYS A 240 28.34 3.87 9.81
N SER A 241 28.88 2.72 10.21
CA SER A 241 30.26 2.51 10.65
C SER A 241 30.92 1.51 9.72
N GLY A 242 31.82 1.99 8.85
CA GLY A 242 32.34 1.20 7.73
C GLY A 242 31.23 0.80 6.76
N ALA A 243 31.10 -0.49 6.48
CA ALA A 243 30.06 -1.02 5.59
C ALA A 243 28.72 -1.27 6.28
N ASN A 244 28.66 -1.27 7.62
CA ASN A 244 27.44 -1.64 8.35
C ASN A 244 26.76 -0.40 8.92
N CYS A 245 25.42 -0.35 8.82
CA CYS A 245 24.63 0.74 9.34
C CYS A 245 23.51 0.22 10.25
N THR A 246 23.33 0.91 11.37
CA THR A 246 22.29 0.62 12.37
C THR A 246 21.10 1.54 12.18
N ALA A 247 19.88 1.01 12.33
CA ALA A 247 18.65 1.78 12.23
C ALA A 247 18.34 2.53 13.52
N LYS A 248 17.73 3.71 13.36
CA LYS A 248 17.02 4.44 14.40
C LYS A 248 15.72 4.97 13.81
N LEU A 249 14.60 4.73 14.47
CA LEU A 249 13.31 5.21 14.01
C LEU A 249 13.23 6.72 14.28
N LEU A 250 12.86 7.49 13.25
CA LEU A 250 12.57 8.90 13.40
C LEU A 250 11.13 9.02 13.91
N LYS A 251 11.00 9.30 15.21
CA LYS A 251 9.73 9.66 15.83
C LYS A 251 9.44 11.11 15.45
N ASN A 252 8.41 11.33 14.64
CA ASN A 252 7.91 12.68 14.40
C ASN A 252 7.53 13.27 15.78
N GLN A 253 8.19 14.37 16.17
CA GLN A 253 7.70 15.21 17.27
C GLN A 253 6.45 15.96 16.81
#